data_AF-A0A6A8Q8P3-F1
#
_entry.id   AF-A0A6A8Q8P3-F1
#
_cell.length_a   1.000
_cell.length_b   1.000
_cell.length_c   1.000
_cell.angle_alpha   90.00
_cell.angle_beta   90.00
_cell.angle_gamma   90.00
#
_symmetry.space_group_name_H-M   'P 1'
#
loop_
_entity.id
_entity.type
_entity.pdbx_description
1 polymer ?
#
loop_
_entity_poly.entity_id
_entity_poly.type
_entity_poly.pdbx_seq_one_letter_code
_entity_poly.pdbx_strand_id
1 'polypeptide(L)'
;MYEQPKHGTTYDWSFENRIQILDSKHAYGNYFYDRGYGWVITPLLKHEYELDMATQEFTPGDNFVWHTNRNGFRSRFGSYSKSNLAVYSELHTSTQLGDYSELKAHTYLHQNARARRALVELEYLYDLGQGHTIGGLHTLTEFKKDMDITFSYRYSDKIAGNFRFDFSYQNYLNNLVDEVGNSKDPLLEEVEQYRVRYKRIPFFLYTRFNAPQQNKFYWDISFGWQPNIRKLYYYNSDPDFVFQEEEYTYFLNGSFSLNLGSSTLGLYGYIDRHPQERSSGGIPFDGRYEAVQRLRKVGFFYFGNYGRFEPIFRVSREFYFDQQEGTNFEFSIIKEPLDLVFYRWLYDAGVGYTPIDPFLKLVVRYQVLDQSFDAAEFDKMLEHWTSIPFRGFNVSQRLAISVLLKPHDRIHIELGASIDIDRDLTQYSTKPKNFDKGFTKILLKL
;
A
#
# COMPACT_ATOMS: atom_id res chain seq x y z
N MET A 1 16.55 10.31 1.14
CA MET A 1 17.48 9.15 1.20
C MET A 1 18.35 9.08 -0.05
N TYR A 2 17.80 9.34 -1.23
CA TYR A 2 18.57 9.45 -2.48
C TYR A 2 19.09 10.87 -2.71
N GLU A 3 20.13 10.99 -3.53
CA GLU A 3 20.69 12.28 -3.92
C GLU A 3 19.95 12.83 -5.14
N GLN A 4 19.46 14.06 -5.02
CA GLN A 4 18.86 14.86 -6.11
C GLN A 4 17.87 14.10 -7.02
N PRO A 5 16.75 13.58 -6.47
CA PRO A 5 15.67 13.09 -7.32
C PRO A 5 15.25 14.17 -8.32
N LYS A 6 15.10 13.80 -9.59
CA LYS A 6 14.71 14.74 -10.67
C LYS A 6 13.21 14.92 -10.79
N HIS A 7 12.44 13.92 -10.36
CA HIS A 7 11.00 13.84 -10.52
C HIS A 7 10.37 13.16 -9.31
N GLY A 8 9.06 13.34 -9.14
CA GLY A 8 8.26 12.59 -8.17
C GLY A 8 7.37 11.56 -8.87
N THR A 9 6.97 10.53 -8.14
CA THR A 9 6.12 9.44 -8.66
C THR A 9 5.11 8.95 -7.62
N THR A 10 4.09 8.25 -8.11
CA THR A 10 3.08 7.52 -7.32
C THR A 10 3.27 5.99 -7.37
N TYR A 11 4.44 5.51 -7.82
CA TYR A 11 4.74 4.07 -7.97
C TYR A 11 4.32 3.24 -6.76
N ASP A 12 4.83 3.57 -5.57
CA ASP A 12 4.53 2.87 -4.31
C ASP A 12 3.02 2.73 -4.08
N TRP A 13 2.24 3.79 -4.31
CA TRP A 13 0.79 3.73 -4.09
C TRP A 13 0.11 2.74 -5.03
N SER A 14 0.45 2.80 -6.32
CA SER A 14 -0.10 1.88 -7.33
C SER A 14 0.36 0.43 -7.09
N PHE A 15 1.58 0.28 -6.60
CA PHE A 15 2.20 -0.99 -6.29
C PHE A 15 1.55 -1.65 -5.06
N GLU A 16 1.32 -0.89 -3.99
CA GLU A 16 0.62 -1.36 -2.79
C GLU A 16 -0.81 -1.82 -3.11
N ASN A 17 -1.54 -1.06 -3.94
CA ASN A 17 -2.87 -1.46 -4.40
C ASN A 17 -2.82 -2.74 -5.23
N ARG A 18 -1.84 -2.88 -6.13
CA ARG A 18 -1.63 -4.12 -6.89
C ARG A 18 -1.38 -5.29 -5.94
N ILE A 19 -0.49 -5.16 -4.95
CA ILE A 19 -0.26 -6.25 -3.98
C ILE A 19 -1.53 -6.55 -3.19
N GLN A 20 -2.31 -5.56 -2.77
CA GLN A 20 -3.56 -5.83 -2.04
C GLN A 20 -4.56 -6.64 -2.87
N ILE A 21 -4.63 -6.40 -4.18
CA ILE A 21 -5.50 -7.16 -5.08
C ILE A 21 -4.97 -8.58 -5.31
N LEU A 22 -3.65 -8.74 -5.46
CA LEU A 22 -3.03 -10.05 -5.68
C LEU A 22 -2.95 -10.87 -4.40
N ASP A 23 -2.77 -10.24 -3.24
CA ASP A 23 -2.53 -10.89 -1.95
C ASP A 23 -3.51 -10.42 -0.87
N SER A 24 -4.80 -10.46 -1.21
CA SER A 24 -5.91 -10.01 -0.37
C SER A 24 -6.03 -10.75 0.96
N LYS A 25 -5.64 -12.03 0.99
CA LYS A 25 -5.78 -12.92 2.15
C LYS A 25 -4.93 -12.53 3.35
N HIS A 26 -3.84 -11.78 3.13
CA HIS A 26 -2.90 -11.36 4.17
C HIS A 26 -3.13 -9.94 4.66
N ALA A 27 -4.24 -9.36 4.26
CA ALA A 27 -4.76 -8.16 4.85
C ALA A 27 -5.43 -8.52 6.20
N TYR A 28 -5.41 -7.63 7.20
CA TYR A 28 -6.23 -7.76 8.43
C TYR A 28 -7.64 -8.34 8.21
N GLY A 29 -8.04 -9.32 9.02
CA GLY A 29 -9.36 -9.95 8.91
C GLY A 29 -9.49 -10.96 7.75
N ASN A 30 -8.47 -11.10 6.89
CA ASN A 30 -8.37 -12.08 5.82
C ASN A 30 -9.65 -12.12 4.95
N TYR A 31 -10.16 -13.32 4.64
CA TYR A 31 -11.40 -13.53 3.87
C TYR A 31 -12.65 -12.87 4.45
N PHE A 32 -12.67 -12.56 5.75
CA PHE A 32 -13.86 -12.04 6.43
C PHE A 32 -13.89 -10.53 6.47
N TYR A 33 -12.77 -9.88 6.15
CA TYR A 33 -12.73 -8.44 6.04
C TYR A 33 -13.54 -7.98 4.83
N ASP A 34 -14.66 -7.32 5.10
CA ASP A 34 -15.62 -6.82 4.11
C ASP A 34 -15.51 -5.31 3.91
N ARG A 35 -14.34 -4.79 4.21
CA ARG A 35 -13.96 -3.39 4.10
C ARG A 35 -12.76 -3.27 3.14
N GLY A 36 -12.84 -4.03 2.05
CA GLY A 36 -12.05 -3.91 0.83
C GLY A 36 -10.55 -3.97 0.97
N TYR A 37 -9.82 -3.25 0.10
CA TYR A 37 -8.34 -3.19 0.00
C TYR A 37 -7.76 -1.80 0.32
N GLY A 38 -8.54 -0.73 0.12
CA GLY A 38 -8.12 0.69 0.17
C GLY A 38 -8.08 1.32 1.57
N TRP A 39 -7.44 0.64 2.53
CA TRP A 39 -7.74 0.80 3.95
C TRP A 39 -7.32 2.13 4.53
N VAL A 40 -8.29 2.88 5.01
CA VAL A 40 -8.02 4.06 5.84
C VAL A 40 -8.07 3.71 7.31
N ILE A 41 -8.98 2.82 7.74
CA ILE A 41 -9.25 2.53 9.15
C ILE A 41 -9.29 1.03 9.44
N THR A 42 -8.63 0.58 10.50
CA THR A 42 -8.73 -0.78 11.06
C THR A 42 -8.77 -0.70 12.59
N PRO A 43 -9.24 -1.75 13.29
CA PRO A 43 -9.21 -1.83 14.76
C PRO A 43 -7.82 -1.69 15.40
N LEU A 44 -6.76 -1.89 14.62
CA LEU A 44 -5.38 -1.80 15.06
C LEU A 44 -4.78 -0.39 14.88
N LEU A 45 -5.50 0.55 14.24
CA LEU A 45 -5.02 1.92 14.03
C LEU A 45 -5.34 2.81 15.23
N LYS A 46 -4.37 3.63 15.63
CA LYS A 46 -4.60 4.80 16.49
C LYS A 46 -4.80 6.05 15.63
N HIS A 47 -5.29 7.13 16.23
CA HIS A 47 -5.57 8.39 15.52
C HIS A 47 -4.35 9.00 14.83
N GLU A 48 -3.16 8.86 15.42
CA GLU A 48 -1.90 9.32 14.82
C GLU A 48 -1.24 8.34 13.85
N TYR A 49 -1.87 7.20 13.53
CA TYR A 49 -1.23 6.14 12.75
C TYR A 49 -0.62 6.65 11.44
N GLU A 50 -1.30 7.57 10.76
CA GLU A 50 -0.81 8.15 9.51
C GLU A 50 0.39 9.06 9.71
N LEU A 51 0.48 9.77 10.84
CA LEU A 51 1.68 10.51 11.19
C LEU A 51 2.83 9.52 11.43
N ASP A 52 2.59 8.42 12.13
CA ASP A 52 3.61 7.37 12.35
C ASP A 52 4.11 6.81 11.01
N MET A 53 3.22 6.55 10.06
CA MET A 53 3.59 6.06 8.73
C MET A 53 4.32 7.14 7.93
N ALA A 54 3.79 8.37 7.89
CA ALA A 54 4.36 9.49 7.13
C ALA A 54 5.78 9.87 7.59
N THR A 55 6.10 9.72 8.88
CA THR A 55 7.46 9.94 9.40
C THR A 55 8.46 8.99 8.73
N GLN A 56 8.10 7.71 8.59
CA GLN A 56 8.99 6.67 8.05
C GLN A 56 8.86 6.45 6.53
N GLU A 57 7.93 7.10 5.83
CA GLU A 57 7.80 7.03 4.37
C GLU A 57 9.03 7.56 3.63
N PHE A 58 9.26 6.99 2.45
CA PHE A 58 10.13 7.56 1.43
C PHE A 58 9.38 8.69 0.72
N THR A 59 10.11 9.74 0.32
CA THR A 59 9.49 10.87 -0.39
C THR A 59 9.09 10.45 -1.82
N PRO A 60 8.18 11.17 -2.50
CA PRO A 60 7.87 10.91 -3.91
C PRO A 60 9.10 10.88 -4.82
N GLY A 61 10.14 11.67 -4.50
CA GLY A 61 11.42 11.65 -5.20
C GLY A 61 12.25 10.41 -4.89
N ASP A 62 12.33 9.99 -3.63
CA ASP A 62 13.00 8.74 -3.25
C ASP A 62 12.36 7.53 -3.95
N ASN A 63 11.03 7.52 -4.05
CA ASN A 63 10.28 6.48 -4.76
C ASN A 63 10.56 6.48 -6.26
N PHE A 64 10.68 7.66 -6.88
CA PHE A 64 11.06 7.76 -8.29
C PHE A 64 12.41 7.10 -8.52
N VAL A 65 13.42 7.43 -7.72
CA VAL A 65 14.75 6.85 -7.87
C VAL A 65 14.73 5.32 -7.65
N TRP A 66 14.05 4.85 -6.60
CA TRP A 66 13.95 3.42 -6.31
C TRP A 66 13.36 2.60 -7.46
N HIS A 67 12.24 3.02 -8.03
CA HIS A 67 11.55 2.28 -9.12
C HIS A 67 12.23 2.42 -10.48
N THR A 68 13.25 3.27 -10.58
CA THR A 68 14.13 3.33 -11.76
C THR A 68 15.41 2.52 -11.60
N ASN A 69 15.74 2.08 -10.38
CA ASN A 69 16.91 1.27 -10.11
C ASN A 69 16.65 -0.20 -10.44
N ARG A 70 17.64 -0.88 -11.04
CA ARG A 70 17.55 -2.30 -11.38
C ARG A 70 17.74 -3.21 -10.17
N ASN A 71 18.68 -2.84 -9.31
CA ASN A 71 19.08 -3.62 -8.15
C ASN A 71 19.13 -2.74 -6.91
N GLY A 72 18.71 -3.30 -5.79
CA GLY A 72 18.83 -2.64 -4.51
C GLY A 72 17.99 -3.30 -3.45
N PHE A 73 18.25 -2.92 -2.20
CA PHE A 73 17.43 -3.24 -1.06
C PHE A 73 17.05 -1.95 -0.35
N ARG A 74 15.77 -1.80 0.02
CA ARG A 74 15.35 -0.75 0.93
C ARG A 74 14.49 -1.34 2.03
N SER A 75 14.59 -0.76 3.22
CA SER A 75 13.70 -1.10 4.31
C SER A 75 13.37 0.12 5.14
N ARG A 76 12.18 0.10 5.76
CA ARG A 76 11.79 1.04 6.81
C ARG A 76 11.15 0.26 7.96
N PHE A 77 11.52 0.64 9.16
CA PHE A 77 11.04 0.09 10.41
C PHE A 77 10.62 1.26 11.29
N GLY A 78 9.46 1.18 11.92
CA GLY A 78 9.02 2.25 12.80
C GLY A 78 7.84 1.82 13.64
N SER A 79 7.84 2.21 14.91
CA SER A 79 6.70 1.95 15.79
C SER A 79 5.47 2.71 15.29
N TYR A 80 4.31 2.04 15.27
CA TYR A 80 2.99 2.67 15.09
C TYR A 80 2.10 2.50 16.33
N SER A 81 2.57 1.71 17.31
CA SER A 81 2.06 1.69 18.67
C SER A 81 3.25 1.47 19.61
N LYS A 82 3.03 1.50 20.92
CA LYS A 82 4.12 1.26 21.90
C LYS A 82 4.68 -0.17 21.84
N SER A 83 3.87 -1.13 21.38
CA SER A 83 4.22 -2.56 21.34
C SER A 83 4.39 -3.10 19.92
N ASN A 84 4.01 -2.35 18.89
CA ASN A 84 3.99 -2.84 17.51
C ASN A 84 4.86 -1.99 16.58
N LEU A 85 5.60 -2.68 15.71
CA LEU A 85 6.42 -2.10 14.66
C LEU A 85 5.77 -2.30 13.30
N ALA A 86 5.83 -1.27 12.46
CA ALA A 86 5.60 -1.39 11.04
C ALA A 86 6.94 -1.70 10.37
N VAL A 87 6.92 -2.67 9.45
CA VAL A 87 8.07 -3.11 8.67
C VAL A 87 7.68 -3.14 7.20
N TYR A 88 8.49 -2.49 6.39
CA TYR A 88 8.42 -2.59 4.94
C TYR A 88 9.81 -2.85 4.41
N SER A 89 9.99 -3.94 3.68
CA SER A 89 11.27 -4.26 3.05
C SER A 89 11.04 -4.65 1.60
N GLU A 90 11.90 -4.15 0.73
CA GLU A 90 11.85 -4.41 -0.70
C GLU A 90 13.26 -4.75 -1.18
N LEU A 91 13.39 -5.85 -1.92
CA LEU A 91 14.61 -6.23 -2.63
C LEU A 91 14.26 -6.36 -4.11
N HIS A 92 15.02 -5.68 -4.95
CA HIS A 92 14.96 -5.84 -6.39
C HIS A 92 16.30 -6.39 -6.86
N THR A 93 16.26 -7.45 -7.67
CA THR A 93 17.42 -7.92 -8.41
C THR A 93 17.03 -8.25 -9.84
N SER A 94 17.93 -7.93 -10.77
CA SER A 94 17.80 -8.18 -12.18
C SER A 94 19.10 -8.74 -12.74
N THR A 95 19.01 -9.84 -13.48
CA THR A 95 20.12 -10.52 -14.13
C THR A 95 19.83 -10.70 -15.61
N GLN A 96 20.75 -10.27 -16.46
CA GLN A 96 20.69 -10.54 -17.89
C GLN A 96 21.13 -12.00 -18.14
N LEU A 97 20.27 -12.77 -18.80
CA LEU A 97 20.53 -14.16 -19.17
C LEU A 97 21.18 -14.29 -20.57
N GLY A 98 21.08 -13.22 -21.36
CA GLY A 98 21.65 -13.10 -22.71
C GLY A 98 21.35 -11.72 -23.27
N ASP A 99 21.46 -11.55 -24.59
CA ASP A 99 21.27 -10.25 -25.25
C ASP A 99 19.82 -9.75 -25.24
N TYR A 100 18.87 -10.69 -25.16
CA TYR A 100 17.43 -10.41 -25.30
C TYR A 100 16.61 -10.82 -24.09
N SER A 101 17.23 -11.30 -23.01
CA SER A 101 16.50 -11.96 -21.93
C SER A 101 16.98 -11.52 -20.56
N GLU A 102 16.03 -11.11 -19.72
CA GLU A 102 16.29 -10.61 -18.37
C GLU A 102 15.41 -11.38 -17.37
N LEU A 103 16.01 -11.83 -16.27
CA LEU A 103 15.31 -12.43 -15.14
C LEU A 103 15.37 -11.48 -13.96
N LYS A 104 14.21 -11.21 -13.36
CA LYS A 104 14.05 -10.37 -12.19
C LYS A 104 13.46 -11.14 -11.04
N ALA A 105 13.93 -10.83 -9.84
CA ALA A 105 13.30 -11.24 -8.61
C ALA A 105 13.02 -10.00 -7.77
N HIS A 106 11.78 -9.88 -7.34
CA HIS A 106 11.33 -8.83 -6.44
C HIS A 106 10.78 -9.47 -5.18
N THR A 107 11.24 -9.02 -4.01
CA THR A 107 10.70 -9.50 -2.73
C THR A 107 10.14 -8.36 -1.93
N TYR A 108 8.99 -8.58 -1.31
CA TYR A 108 8.24 -7.59 -0.57
C TYR A 108 7.86 -8.15 0.79
N LEU A 109 8.26 -7.48 1.85
CA LEU A 109 7.77 -7.72 3.21
C LEU A 109 6.96 -6.51 3.63
N HIS A 110 5.72 -6.73 4.04
CA HIS A 110 4.86 -5.66 4.55
C HIS A 110 4.13 -6.16 5.79
N GLN A 111 4.49 -5.57 6.93
CA GLN A 111 3.88 -5.86 8.23
C GLN A 111 3.50 -4.55 8.91
N ASN A 112 2.21 -4.32 9.14
CA ASN A 112 1.71 -3.21 9.94
C ASN A 112 0.29 -3.54 10.44
N ALA A 113 -0.46 -2.52 10.85
CA ALA A 113 -1.85 -2.68 11.28
C ALA A 113 -2.83 -3.04 10.13
N ARG A 114 -2.40 -2.92 8.87
CA ARG A 114 -3.20 -3.18 7.67
C ARG A 114 -2.87 -4.53 7.02
N ALA A 115 -1.62 -4.95 6.99
CA ALA A 115 -1.27 -6.20 6.32
C ALA A 115 -0.12 -6.90 7.03
N ARG A 116 -0.05 -8.21 6.85
CA ARG A 116 1.05 -9.07 7.26
C ARG A 116 1.36 -10.05 6.15
N ARG A 117 2.19 -9.61 5.20
CA ARG A 117 2.48 -10.34 3.96
C ARG A 117 3.96 -10.37 3.64
N ALA A 118 4.34 -11.45 2.99
CA ALA A 118 5.62 -11.63 2.33
C ALA A 118 5.36 -12.18 0.93
N LEU A 119 5.81 -11.48 -0.10
CA LEU A 119 5.57 -11.82 -1.50
C LEU A 119 6.89 -11.85 -2.25
N VAL A 120 7.10 -12.89 -3.05
CA VAL A 120 8.18 -12.95 -4.04
C VAL A 120 7.55 -12.94 -5.42
N GLU A 121 8.05 -12.08 -6.31
CA GLU A 121 7.68 -12.06 -7.72
C GLU A 121 8.89 -12.41 -8.56
N LEU A 122 8.78 -13.46 -9.36
CA LEU A 122 9.77 -13.80 -10.38
C LEU A 122 9.26 -13.34 -11.74
N GLU A 123 10.04 -12.53 -12.42
CA GLU A 123 9.69 -11.98 -13.72
C GLU A 123 10.74 -12.34 -14.77
N TYR A 124 10.29 -12.91 -15.88
CA TYR A 124 11.08 -13.10 -17.09
C TYR A 124 10.66 -12.10 -18.15
N LEU A 125 11.63 -11.42 -18.76
CA LEU A 125 11.42 -10.46 -19.84
C LEU A 125 12.20 -10.88 -21.08
N TYR A 126 11.58 -10.69 -22.25
CA TYR A 126 12.17 -10.92 -23.55
C TYR A 126 12.06 -9.66 -24.41
N ASP A 127 13.22 -9.13 -24.83
CA ASP A 127 13.33 -7.97 -25.70
C ASP A 127 13.04 -8.35 -27.16
N LEU A 128 12.03 -7.72 -27.74
CA LEU A 128 11.63 -7.92 -29.14
C LEU A 128 12.36 -6.93 -30.08
N GLY A 129 13.13 -5.99 -29.53
CA GLY A 129 13.77 -4.90 -30.24
C GLY A 129 12.88 -3.66 -30.36
N GLN A 130 13.47 -2.55 -30.81
CA GLN A 130 12.80 -1.25 -31.00
C GLN A 130 12.05 -0.74 -29.74
N GLY A 131 12.53 -1.11 -28.55
CA GLY A 131 11.93 -0.71 -27.28
C GLY A 131 10.73 -1.56 -26.85
N HIS A 132 10.39 -2.63 -27.57
CA HIS A 132 9.30 -3.54 -27.22
C HIS A 132 9.81 -4.71 -26.37
N THR A 133 9.11 -5.03 -25.29
CA THR A 133 9.43 -6.17 -24.42
C THR A 133 8.16 -6.89 -24.02
N ILE A 134 8.20 -8.21 -23.99
CA ILE A 134 7.14 -9.05 -23.42
C ILE A 134 7.68 -9.79 -22.21
N GLY A 135 6.81 -10.22 -21.30
CA GLY A 135 7.25 -10.92 -20.11
C GLY A 135 6.17 -11.74 -19.44
N GLY A 136 6.65 -12.64 -18.58
CA GLY A 136 5.83 -13.40 -17.64
C GLY A 136 6.30 -13.12 -16.22
N LEU A 137 5.37 -12.85 -15.32
CA LEU A 137 5.62 -12.69 -13.89
C LEU A 137 4.80 -13.73 -13.11
N HIS A 138 5.39 -14.27 -12.06
CA HIS A 138 4.78 -15.29 -11.22
C HIS A 138 4.94 -14.95 -9.74
N THR A 139 3.88 -15.06 -8.96
CA THR A 139 3.90 -14.83 -7.51
C THR A 139 4.18 -16.12 -6.74
N LEU A 140 5.20 -16.07 -5.88
CA LEU A 140 5.64 -17.16 -5.01
C LEU A 140 5.58 -16.72 -3.55
N THR A 141 4.82 -17.43 -2.72
CA THR A 141 4.95 -17.33 -1.26
C THR A 141 4.25 -18.52 -0.59
N GLU A 142 4.85 -19.04 0.48
CA GLU A 142 4.31 -20.15 1.29
C GLU A 142 2.91 -19.82 1.85
N PHE A 143 2.68 -18.54 2.14
CA PHE A 143 1.44 -18.09 2.76
C PHE A 143 0.28 -17.91 1.74
N LYS A 144 0.58 -17.77 0.44
CA LYS A 144 -0.40 -17.61 -0.64
C LYS A 144 -0.47 -18.89 -1.48
N LYS A 145 -1.36 -19.81 -1.06
CA LYS A 145 -1.63 -21.08 -1.77
C LYS A 145 -2.15 -20.87 -3.21
N ASP A 146 -2.69 -19.70 -3.47
CA ASP A 146 -3.32 -19.27 -4.70
C ASP A 146 -2.37 -18.41 -5.54
N MET A 147 -1.38 -19.01 -6.18
CA MET A 147 -0.42 -18.28 -7.03
C MET A 147 -1.10 -17.51 -8.17
N ASP A 148 -0.48 -16.42 -8.62
CA ASP A 148 -0.90 -15.61 -9.77
C ASP A 148 0.13 -15.69 -10.89
N ILE A 149 -0.35 -15.55 -12.13
CA ILE A 149 0.50 -15.40 -13.30
C ILE A 149 0.13 -14.14 -14.06
N THR A 150 1.14 -13.34 -14.41
CA THR A 150 0.98 -12.08 -15.11
C THR A 150 1.71 -12.11 -16.44
N PHE A 151 1.02 -11.75 -17.52
CA PHE A 151 1.63 -11.47 -18.82
C PHE A 151 1.81 -9.97 -18.95
N SER A 152 3.02 -9.54 -19.27
CA SER A 152 3.39 -8.12 -19.38
C SER A 152 3.80 -7.78 -20.81
N TYR A 153 3.34 -6.63 -21.29
CA TYR A 153 3.86 -5.96 -22.48
C TYR A 153 4.38 -4.58 -22.09
N ARG A 154 5.56 -4.23 -22.61
CA ARG A 154 6.23 -2.96 -22.32
C ARG A 154 6.72 -2.34 -23.61
N TYR A 155 6.62 -1.02 -23.65
CA TYR A 155 7.24 -0.19 -24.68
C TYR A 155 8.06 0.90 -24.01
N SER A 156 9.30 1.09 -24.45
CA SER A 156 10.22 2.09 -23.92
C SER A 156 10.88 2.84 -25.05
N ASP A 157 10.63 4.15 -25.11
CA ASP A 157 11.27 5.05 -26.07
C ASP A 157 11.73 6.34 -25.39
N LYS A 158 12.81 6.93 -25.91
CA LYS A 158 13.40 8.15 -25.36
C LYS A 158 12.53 9.39 -25.56
N ILE A 159 11.62 9.38 -26.53
CA ILE A 159 10.76 10.52 -26.87
C ILE A 159 9.34 10.28 -26.33
N ALA A 160 8.78 9.09 -26.52
CA ALA A 160 7.44 8.75 -26.07
C ALA A 160 7.35 8.41 -24.58
N GLY A 161 8.44 7.93 -23.98
CA GLY A 161 8.48 7.46 -22.59
C GLY A 161 8.27 5.96 -22.47
N ASN A 162 7.80 5.51 -21.31
CA ASN A 162 7.58 4.11 -20.99
C ASN A 162 6.08 3.82 -20.84
N PHE A 163 5.62 2.76 -21.48
CA PHE A 163 4.28 2.22 -21.32
C PHE A 163 4.37 0.76 -20.86
N ARG A 164 3.52 0.38 -19.91
CA ARG A 164 3.37 -0.99 -19.41
C ARG A 164 1.90 -1.37 -19.43
N PHE A 165 1.64 -2.59 -19.85
CA PHE A 165 0.34 -3.25 -19.73
C PHE A 165 0.56 -4.65 -19.16
N ASP A 166 -0.18 -4.99 -18.14
CA ASP A 166 -0.15 -6.29 -17.49
C ASP A 166 -1.57 -6.89 -17.47
N PHE A 167 -1.65 -8.15 -17.82
CA PHE A 167 -2.81 -9.01 -17.60
C PHE A 167 -2.44 -10.06 -16.57
N SER A 168 -3.09 -10.08 -15.42
CA SER A 168 -2.85 -11.06 -14.36
C SER A 168 -4.01 -12.03 -14.26
N TYR A 169 -3.76 -13.31 -14.44
CA TYR A 169 -4.70 -14.37 -14.08
C TYR A 169 -4.45 -14.75 -12.62
N GLN A 170 -5.45 -14.50 -11.78
CA GLN A 170 -5.31 -14.60 -10.34
C GLN A 170 -5.64 -16.01 -9.85
N ASN A 171 -4.98 -16.42 -8.78
CA ASN A 171 -5.36 -17.61 -8.00
C ASN A 171 -5.46 -18.90 -8.84
N TYR A 172 -4.65 -19.01 -9.90
CA TYR A 172 -4.76 -20.08 -10.89
C TYR A 172 -4.50 -21.46 -10.27
N LEU A 173 -3.55 -21.53 -9.31
CA LEU A 173 -3.22 -22.79 -8.66
C LEU A 173 -4.35 -23.27 -7.73
N ASN A 174 -5.08 -22.35 -7.09
CA ASN A 174 -6.25 -22.71 -6.30
C ASN A 174 -7.31 -23.39 -7.17
N ASN A 175 -7.58 -22.83 -8.36
CA ASN A 175 -8.52 -23.44 -9.30
C ASN A 175 -8.04 -24.84 -9.74
N LEU A 176 -6.74 -25.02 -10.01
CA LEU A 176 -6.20 -26.31 -10.42
C LEU A 176 -6.26 -27.35 -9.28
N VAL A 177 -5.89 -26.98 -8.05
CA VAL A 177 -5.91 -27.88 -6.89
C VAL A 177 -7.34 -28.23 -6.52
N ASP A 178 -8.27 -27.27 -6.52
CA ASP A 178 -9.69 -27.53 -6.29
C ASP A 178 -10.30 -28.40 -7.41
N GLU A 179 -9.89 -28.25 -8.67
CA GLU A 179 -10.42 -29.07 -9.77
C GLU A 179 -9.84 -30.50 -9.80
N VAL A 180 -8.56 -30.67 -9.48
CA VAL A 180 -7.84 -31.96 -9.66
C VAL A 180 -7.69 -32.73 -8.34
N GLY A 181 -7.53 -32.04 -7.21
CA GLY A 181 -7.25 -32.63 -5.89
C GLY A 181 -8.46 -33.20 -5.16
N ASN A 182 -9.68 -32.81 -5.55
CA ASN A 182 -10.94 -33.17 -4.88
C ASN A 182 -11.41 -34.63 -5.09
N SER A 183 -10.50 -35.54 -5.47
CA SER A 183 -10.75 -36.99 -5.48
C SER A 183 -10.29 -37.69 -4.19
N LYS A 184 -9.77 -36.95 -3.20
CA LYS A 184 -9.28 -37.49 -1.92
C LYS A 184 -9.93 -36.78 -0.74
N ASP A 185 -10.17 -37.53 0.33
CA ASP A 185 -10.66 -36.99 1.58
C ASP A 185 -9.69 -35.92 2.12
N PRO A 186 -10.20 -34.76 2.59
CA PRO A 186 -9.36 -33.72 3.16
C PRO A 186 -8.58 -34.26 4.36
N LEU A 187 -7.32 -33.83 4.50
CA LEU A 187 -6.56 -34.08 5.71
C LEU A 187 -7.23 -33.40 6.91
N LEU A 188 -7.03 -33.90 8.14
CA LEU A 188 -7.61 -33.32 9.37
C LEU A 188 -7.37 -31.79 9.49
N GLU A 189 -6.21 -31.31 9.04
CA GLU A 189 -5.84 -29.88 9.04
C GLU A 189 -6.64 -29.04 8.02
N GLU A 190 -7.26 -29.68 7.02
CA GLU A 190 -8.10 -29.04 6.00
C GLU A 190 -9.59 -29.03 6.38
N VAL A 191 -10.02 -29.85 7.35
CA VAL A 191 -11.42 -29.95 7.79
C VAL A 191 -11.93 -28.64 8.44
N GLU A 192 -11.03 -27.86 9.04
CA GLU A 192 -11.35 -26.56 9.67
C GLU A 192 -11.00 -25.35 8.77
N GLN A 193 -10.81 -25.55 7.46
CA GLN A 193 -10.49 -24.47 6.53
C GLN A 193 -11.67 -24.08 5.64
N TYR A 194 -11.77 -22.80 5.35
CA TYR A 194 -12.69 -22.28 4.35
C TYR A 194 -12.20 -22.61 2.94
N ARG A 195 -13.10 -23.05 2.07
CA ARG A 195 -12.84 -23.20 0.63
C ARG A 195 -13.48 -22.07 -0.15
N VAL A 196 -12.79 -21.62 -1.20
CA VAL A 196 -13.25 -20.54 -2.07
C VAL A 196 -13.36 -21.07 -3.49
N ARG A 197 -14.57 -21.07 -4.04
CA ARG A 197 -14.81 -21.43 -5.43
C ARG A 197 -15.14 -20.21 -6.26
N TYR A 198 -14.34 -19.95 -7.28
CA TYR A 198 -14.57 -18.88 -8.25
C TYR A 198 -15.63 -19.29 -9.27
N LYS A 199 -16.70 -18.49 -9.40
CA LYS A 199 -17.74 -18.66 -10.44
C LYS A 199 -17.41 -17.90 -11.72
N ARG A 200 -16.53 -16.90 -11.63
CA ARG A 200 -15.96 -16.15 -12.75
C ARG A 200 -14.45 -16.18 -12.62
N ILE A 201 -13.76 -16.31 -13.75
CA ILE A 201 -12.30 -16.30 -13.82
C ILE A 201 -11.79 -14.98 -13.23
N PRO A 202 -11.04 -15.02 -12.11
CA PRO A 202 -10.52 -13.80 -11.50
C PRO A 202 -9.30 -13.33 -12.31
N PHE A 203 -9.35 -12.09 -12.80
CA PHE A 203 -8.21 -11.47 -13.48
C PHE A 203 -8.07 -10.00 -13.10
N PHE A 204 -6.87 -9.47 -13.29
CA PHE A 204 -6.55 -8.07 -13.00
C PHE A 204 -5.78 -7.45 -14.16
N LEU A 205 -6.23 -6.28 -14.62
CA LEU A 205 -5.53 -5.47 -15.62
C LEU A 205 -4.79 -4.33 -14.91
N TYR A 206 -3.54 -4.10 -15.29
CA TYR A 206 -2.77 -2.95 -14.84
C TYR A 206 -2.10 -2.26 -16.03
N THR A 207 -2.12 -0.94 -16.05
CA THR A 207 -1.34 -0.16 -17.00
C THR A 207 -0.68 1.01 -16.33
N ARG A 208 0.50 1.38 -16.85
CA ARG A 208 1.25 2.54 -16.40
C ARG A 208 1.93 3.23 -17.58
N PHE A 209 1.90 4.54 -17.55
CA PHE A 209 2.63 5.40 -18.45
C PHE A 209 3.57 6.32 -17.65
N ASN A 210 4.81 6.43 -18.11
CA ASN A 210 5.80 7.35 -17.59
C ASN A 210 6.40 8.16 -18.73
N ALA A 211 6.37 9.50 -18.62
CA ALA A 211 7.03 10.36 -19.60
C ALA A 211 8.56 10.16 -19.60
N PRO A 212 9.29 10.60 -20.65
CA PRO A 212 10.75 10.54 -20.65
C PRO A 212 11.38 11.26 -19.45
N GLN A 213 12.34 10.61 -18.80
CA GLN A 213 12.97 11.10 -17.57
C GLN A 213 13.94 12.26 -17.79
N GLN A 214 14.35 12.53 -19.03
CA GLN A 214 15.23 13.67 -19.34
C GLN A 214 14.46 14.99 -19.46
N ASN A 215 13.13 14.93 -19.57
CA ASN A 215 12.32 16.11 -19.78
C ASN A 215 12.17 16.94 -18.50
N LYS A 216 12.04 18.26 -18.67
CA LYS A 216 11.73 19.17 -17.55
C LYS A 216 10.40 18.80 -16.87
N PHE A 217 9.44 18.34 -17.68
CA PHE A 217 8.13 17.89 -17.25
C PHE A 217 8.08 16.37 -17.24
N TYR A 218 7.53 15.80 -16.17
CA TYR A 218 7.37 14.37 -16.04
C TYR A 218 5.95 14.02 -15.60
N TRP A 219 5.35 13.10 -16.34
CA TRP A 219 4.05 12.51 -16.06
C TRP A 219 4.22 11.07 -15.66
N ASP A 220 3.44 10.67 -14.67
CA ASP A 220 3.35 9.31 -14.21
C ASP A 220 1.88 9.01 -13.96
N ILE A 221 1.30 8.08 -14.71
CA ILE A 221 -0.13 7.75 -14.63
C ILE A 221 -0.26 6.24 -14.62
N SER A 222 -1.08 5.70 -13.73
CA SER A 222 -1.42 4.28 -13.77
C SER A 222 -2.88 4.01 -13.45
N PHE A 223 -3.39 2.94 -14.03
CA PHE A 223 -4.76 2.46 -13.86
C PHE A 223 -4.74 0.96 -13.59
N GLY A 224 -5.54 0.53 -12.63
CA GLY A 224 -5.75 -0.87 -12.30
C GLY A 224 -7.24 -1.18 -12.30
N TRP A 225 -7.61 -2.36 -12.79
CA TRP A 225 -9.00 -2.82 -12.81
C TRP A 225 -9.09 -4.33 -12.62
N GLN A 226 -9.91 -4.71 -11.66
CA GLN A 226 -10.40 -6.06 -11.44
C GLN A 226 -11.91 -6.03 -11.74
N PRO A 227 -12.40 -6.81 -12.72
CA PRO A 227 -13.83 -6.89 -13.02
C PRO A 227 -14.60 -7.53 -11.85
N ASN A 228 -15.92 -7.60 -11.98
CA ASN A 228 -16.74 -8.32 -10.99
C ASN A 228 -16.35 -9.80 -10.93
N ILE A 229 -15.80 -10.19 -9.78
CA ILE A 229 -15.50 -11.56 -9.39
C ILE A 229 -16.66 -12.03 -8.52
N ARG A 230 -17.11 -13.26 -8.77
CA ARG A 230 -18.09 -13.96 -7.94
C ARG A 230 -17.44 -15.17 -7.30
N LYS A 231 -17.48 -15.23 -5.97
CA LYS A 231 -16.90 -16.30 -5.15
C LYS A 231 -18.02 -16.98 -4.36
N LEU A 232 -17.89 -18.28 -4.15
CA LEU A 232 -18.63 -19.01 -3.13
C LEU A 232 -17.66 -19.47 -2.05
N TYR A 233 -18.02 -19.20 -0.80
CA TYR A 233 -17.29 -19.65 0.36
C TYR A 233 -18.00 -20.84 0.99
N TYR A 234 -17.23 -21.84 1.36
CA TYR A 234 -17.68 -23.05 2.04
C TYR A 234 -16.85 -23.26 3.31
N TYR A 235 -17.41 -23.89 4.32
CA TYR A 235 -16.67 -24.36 5.48
C TYR A 235 -16.62 -25.89 5.47
N ASN A 236 -15.43 -26.49 5.49
CA ASN A 236 -15.30 -27.93 5.23
C ASN A 236 -15.97 -28.82 6.29
N SER A 237 -16.14 -28.34 7.51
CA SER A 237 -16.81 -29.06 8.59
C SER A 237 -18.31 -28.78 8.70
N ASP A 238 -18.84 -27.83 7.92
CA ASP A 238 -20.27 -27.52 7.89
C ASP A 238 -20.78 -27.41 6.44
N PRO A 239 -21.46 -28.43 5.91
CA PRO A 239 -21.96 -28.43 4.54
C PRO A 239 -23.04 -27.36 4.28
N ASP A 240 -23.70 -26.87 5.33
CA ASP A 240 -24.73 -25.84 5.22
C ASP A 240 -24.13 -24.42 5.23
N PHE A 241 -22.85 -24.29 5.62
CA PHE A 241 -22.12 -23.03 5.55
C PHE A 241 -21.78 -22.68 4.10
N VAL A 242 -22.61 -21.84 3.49
CA VAL A 242 -22.38 -21.33 2.14
C VAL A 242 -22.82 -19.89 2.02
N PHE A 243 -21.90 -19.00 1.66
CA PHE A 243 -22.26 -17.64 1.23
C PHE A 243 -21.57 -17.26 -0.07
N GLN A 244 -22.22 -16.37 -0.82
CA GLN A 244 -21.70 -15.77 -2.03
C GLN A 244 -21.09 -14.40 -1.71
N GLU A 245 -19.98 -14.09 -2.37
CA GLU A 245 -19.38 -12.76 -2.40
C GLU A 245 -19.23 -12.31 -3.85
N GLU A 246 -19.62 -11.07 -4.13
CA GLU A 246 -19.31 -10.37 -5.37
C GLU A 246 -18.48 -9.14 -5.07
N GLU A 247 -17.36 -8.97 -5.76
CA GLU A 247 -16.48 -7.82 -5.58
C GLU A 247 -15.97 -7.32 -6.93
N TYR A 248 -15.68 -6.03 -7.04
CA TYR A 248 -14.84 -5.50 -8.11
C TYR A 248 -13.98 -4.38 -7.58
N THR A 249 -12.91 -4.03 -8.28
CA THR A 249 -12.14 -2.84 -7.91
C THR A 249 -11.52 -2.15 -9.10
N TYR A 250 -11.37 -0.83 -8.98
CA TYR A 250 -10.51 -0.08 -9.87
C TYR A 250 -9.78 1.01 -9.11
N PHE A 251 -8.64 1.40 -9.64
CA PHE A 251 -7.93 2.58 -9.19
C PHE A 251 -7.33 3.34 -10.36
N LEU A 252 -7.18 4.65 -10.18
CA LEU A 252 -6.45 5.53 -11.08
C LEU A 252 -5.58 6.43 -10.21
N ASN A 253 -4.31 6.56 -10.56
CA ASN A 253 -3.41 7.47 -9.89
C ASN A 253 -2.46 8.11 -10.87
N GLY A 254 -1.88 9.22 -10.44
CA GLY A 254 -0.75 9.76 -11.13
C GLY A 254 -0.11 10.93 -10.41
N SER A 255 1.00 11.37 -10.98
CA SER A 255 1.68 12.59 -10.61
C SER A 255 2.19 13.34 -11.83
N PHE A 256 2.28 14.65 -11.68
CA PHE A 256 2.94 15.55 -12.59
C PHE A 256 4.04 16.28 -11.81
N SER A 257 5.24 16.33 -12.36
CA SER A 257 6.35 17.06 -11.73
C SER A 257 7.10 17.95 -12.72
N LEU A 258 7.61 19.05 -12.18
CA LEU A 258 8.44 20.03 -12.87
C LEU A 258 9.83 20.06 -12.22
N ASN A 259 10.84 19.67 -12.98
CA ASN A 259 12.23 19.77 -12.58
C ASN A 259 12.76 21.20 -12.87
N LEU A 260 13.28 21.86 -11.84
CA LEU A 260 13.83 23.21 -11.88
C LEU A 260 15.37 23.22 -11.80
N GLY A 261 16.01 22.06 -12.00
CA GLY A 261 17.45 21.86 -11.89
C GLY A 261 17.85 21.45 -10.48
N SER A 262 17.79 22.39 -9.52
CA SER A 262 18.14 22.13 -8.11
C SER A 262 16.95 21.75 -7.23
N SER A 263 15.72 21.87 -7.75
CA SER A 263 14.50 21.51 -7.03
C SER A 263 13.46 20.93 -7.97
N THR A 264 12.48 20.26 -7.38
CA THR A 264 11.34 19.68 -8.08
C THR A 264 10.09 19.99 -7.28
N LEU A 265 9.03 20.38 -7.98
CA LEU A 265 7.68 20.48 -7.42
C LEU A 265 6.72 19.65 -8.27
N GLY A 266 5.60 19.26 -7.68
CA GLY A 266 4.61 18.50 -8.41
C GLY A 266 3.29 18.34 -7.69
N LEU A 267 2.34 17.82 -8.44
CA LEU A 267 1.02 17.42 -7.96
C LEU A 267 0.91 15.91 -8.08
N TYR A 268 0.13 15.30 -7.21
CA TYR A 268 -0.24 13.91 -7.30
C TYR A 268 -1.69 13.72 -6.88
N GLY A 269 -2.28 12.65 -7.37
CA GLY A 269 -3.60 12.24 -6.93
C GLY A 269 -3.87 10.78 -7.20
N TYR A 270 -4.83 10.26 -6.47
CA TYR A 270 -5.32 8.91 -6.68
C TYR A 270 -6.78 8.80 -6.28
N ILE A 271 -7.47 7.91 -6.99
CA ILE A 271 -8.82 7.48 -6.70
C ILE A 271 -8.86 5.97 -6.71
N ASP A 272 -9.61 5.39 -5.78
CA ASP A 272 -9.98 3.98 -5.83
C ASP A 272 -11.47 3.82 -5.54
N ARG A 273 -11.97 2.63 -5.87
CA ARG A 273 -13.31 2.19 -5.50
C ARG A 273 -13.31 0.67 -5.36
N HIS A 274 -13.89 0.21 -4.26
CA HIS A 274 -14.01 -1.20 -3.93
C HIS A 274 -15.39 -1.48 -3.32
N PRO A 275 -16.37 -1.87 -4.14
CA PRO A 275 -17.61 -2.43 -3.66
C PRO A 275 -17.53 -3.96 -3.53
N GLN A 276 -18.24 -4.44 -2.51
CA GLN A 276 -18.38 -5.84 -2.18
C GLN A 276 -19.82 -6.10 -1.74
N GLU A 277 -20.43 -7.17 -2.26
CA GLU A 277 -21.72 -7.67 -1.82
C GLU A 277 -21.54 -9.07 -1.24
N ARG A 278 -22.19 -9.37 -0.12
CA ARG A 278 -22.30 -10.73 0.42
C ARG A 278 -23.77 -11.13 0.55
N SER A 279 -24.06 -12.38 0.21
CA SER A 279 -25.40 -12.94 0.37
C SER A 279 -25.35 -14.42 0.74
N SER A 280 -26.33 -14.87 1.51
CA SER A 280 -26.54 -16.26 1.88
C SER A 280 -28.03 -16.49 2.13
N GLY A 281 -28.50 -17.72 1.92
CA GLY A 281 -29.89 -18.13 2.15
C GLY A 281 -30.04 -19.10 3.31
N GLY A 282 -29.08 -19.13 4.23
CA GLY A 282 -28.94 -20.16 5.27
C GLY A 282 -27.77 -19.86 6.22
N ILE A 283 -26.93 -20.84 6.54
CA ILE A 283 -25.74 -20.63 7.38
C ILE A 283 -24.62 -20.04 6.50
N PRO A 284 -23.86 -19.02 6.95
CA PRO A 284 -23.84 -18.45 8.30
C PRO A 284 -24.86 -17.34 8.58
N PHE A 285 -25.61 -16.86 7.59
CA PHE A 285 -26.63 -15.83 7.77
C PHE A 285 -27.68 -15.91 6.65
N ASP A 286 -28.93 -15.57 6.93
CA ASP A 286 -29.96 -15.44 5.91
C ASP A 286 -30.15 -13.96 5.54
N GLY A 287 -29.84 -13.61 4.29
CA GLY A 287 -29.98 -12.25 3.78
C GLY A 287 -28.82 -11.78 2.90
N ARG A 288 -28.68 -10.45 2.78
CA ARG A 288 -27.63 -9.80 1.99
C ARG A 288 -27.18 -8.49 2.61
N TYR A 289 -25.96 -8.10 2.30
CA TYR A 289 -25.45 -6.75 2.53
C TYR A 289 -24.41 -6.35 1.48
N GLU A 290 -24.30 -5.05 1.23
CA GLU A 290 -23.30 -4.42 0.36
C GLU A 290 -22.44 -3.47 1.20
N ALA A 291 -21.14 -3.45 0.94
CA ALA A 291 -20.18 -2.49 1.46
C ALA A 291 -19.45 -1.81 0.29
N VAL A 292 -19.35 -0.48 0.31
CA VAL A 292 -18.70 0.31 -0.74
C VAL A 292 -17.69 1.27 -0.14
N GLN A 293 -16.46 1.15 -0.61
CA GLN A 293 -15.38 2.03 -0.20
C GLN A 293 -14.84 2.85 -1.36
N ARG A 294 -14.49 4.10 -1.06
CA ARG A 294 -13.88 5.02 -2.03
C ARG A 294 -12.84 5.88 -1.33
N LEU A 295 -11.62 5.88 -1.83
CA LEU A 295 -10.59 6.82 -1.49
C LEU A 295 -10.40 7.81 -2.62
N ARG A 296 -10.25 9.09 -2.27
CA ARG A 296 -9.73 10.12 -3.18
C ARG A 296 -8.68 10.92 -2.44
N LYS A 297 -7.53 11.12 -3.07
CA LYS A 297 -6.46 11.96 -2.53
C LYS A 297 -5.91 12.86 -3.62
N VAL A 298 -5.60 14.08 -3.22
CA VAL A 298 -4.84 15.01 -4.02
C VAL A 298 -3.78 15.65 -3.13
N GLY A 299 -2.62 15.91 -3.69
CA GLY A 299 -1.57 16.58 -2.94
C GLY A 299 -0.57 17.29 -3.83
N PHE A 300 0.24 18.09 -3.15
CA PHE A 300 1.38 18.80 -3.68
C PHE A 300 2.64 18.29 -2.97
N PHE A 301 3.74 18.23 -3.70
CA PHE A 301 5.05 17.97 -3.12
C PHE A 301 6.09 18.95 -3.68
N TYR A 302 7.12 19.16 -2.88
CA TYR A 302 8.31 19.89 -3.24
C TYR A 302 9.52 19.29 -2.52
N PHE A 303 10.62 19.18 -3.23
CA PHE A 303 11.91 18.85 -2.65
C PHE A 303 13.03 19.50 -3.47
N GLY A 304 14.15 19.80 -2.85
CA GLY A 304 15.29 20.36 -3.57
C GLY A 304 16.57 20.35 -2.77
N ASN A 305 17.61 20.91 -3.36
CA ASN A 305 18.91 21.09 -2.75
C ASN A 305 19.38 22.54 -3.01
N TYR A 306 19.67 23.26 -1.93
CA TYR A 306 20.17 24.63 -1.92
C TYR A 306 21.47 24.64 -1.13
N GLY A 307 22.54 24.19 -1.78
CA GLY A 307 23.85 24.02 -1.16
C GLY A 307 23.83 22.91 -0.12
N ARG A 308 23.84 23.29 1.17
CA ARG A 308 23.82 22.34 2.29
C ARG A 308 22.41 22.02 2.78
N PHE A 309 21.40 22.72 2.29
CA PHE A 309 20.02 22.59 2.76
C PHE A 309 19.17 21.83 1.76
N GLU A 310 18.34 20.92 2.26
CA GLU A 310 17.43 20.10 1.46
C GLU A 310 16.00 20.24 1.98
N PRO A 311 15.25 21.26 1.54
CA PRO A 311 13.87 21.43 1.95
C PRO A 311 13.01 20.29 1.38
N ILE A 312 12.04 19.85 2.17
CA ILE A 312 11.03 18.86 1.81
C ILE A 312 9.69 19.42 2.24
N PHE A 313 8.71 19.40 1.35
CA PHE A 313 7.35 19.83 1.65
C PHE A 313 6.34 18.93 0.96
N ARG A 314 5.30 18.53 1.68
CA ARG A 314 4.17 17.78 1.17
C ARG A 314 2.92 18.25 1.87
N VAL A 315 1.88 18.51 1.08
CA VAL A 315 0.52 18.72 1.58
C VAL A 315 -0.42 17.83 0.81
N SER A 316 -1.39 17.23 1.49
CA SER A 316 -2.43 16.45 0.83
C SER A 316 -3.75 16.53 1.54
N ARG A 317 -4.80 16.39 0.74
CA ARG A 317 -6.17 16.20 1.20
C ARG A 317 -6.66 14.83 0.76
N GLU A 318 -7.21 14.09 1.71
CA GLU A 318 -7.81 12.78 1.53
C GLU A 318 -9.30 12.84 1.84
N PHE A 319 -10.07 12.09 1.08
CA PHE A 319 -11.49 11.87 1.24
C PHE A 319 -11.71 10.37 1.21
N TYR A 320 -12.26 9.84 2.28
CA TYR A 320 -12.60 8.44 2.42
C TYR A 320 -14.10 8.32 2.68
N PHE A 321 -14.70 7.37 1.98
CA PHE A 321 -16.12 7.06 2.07
C PHE A 321 -16.24 5.56 2.30
N ASP A 322 -17.02 5.18 3.31
CA ASP A 322 -17.28 3.79 3.69
C ASP A 322 -18.77 3.63 4.02
N GLN A 323 -19.49 3.00 3.10
CA GLN A 323 -20.92 2.81 3.19
C GLN A 323 -21.22 1.31 3.30
N GLN A 324 -22.17 0.95 4.16
CA GLN A 324 -22.73 -0.39 4.25
C GLN A 324 -24.25 -0.32 4.37
N GLU A 325 -24.94 -1.15 3.59
CA GLU A 325 -26.39 -1.30 3.62
C GLU A 325 -26.81 -2.76 3.38
N GLY A 326 -28.01 -3.15 3.82
CA GLY A 326 -28.42 -4.56 3.74
C GLY A 326 -29.54 -4.93 4.70
N THR A 327 -29.88 -6.22 4.68
CA THR A 327 -30.93 -6.81 5.52
C THR A 327 -30.37 -7.66 6.65
N ASN A 328 -29.14 -8.16 6.52
CA ASN A 328 -28.47 -8.95 7.55
C ASN A 328 -26.95 -8.70 7.50
N PHE A 329 -26.38 -8.26 8.63
CA PHE A 329 -24.96 -7.92 8.79
C PHE A 329 -24.24 -8.89 9.72
N GLU A 330 -24.84 -10.05 10.03
CA GLU A 330 -24.28 -11.04 10.94
C GLU A 330 -22.88 -11.53 10.53
N PHE A 331 -22.55 -11.43 9.24
CA PHE A 331 -21.23 -11.77 8.73
C PHE A 331 -20.31 -10.58 8.46
N SER A 332 -20.79 -9.36 8.70
CA SER A 332 -20.00 -8.13 8.61
C SER A 332 -19.23 -7.86 9.90
N ILE A 333 -18.15 -7.08 9.80
CA ILE A 333 -17.47 -6.53 10.97
C ILE A 333 -18.35 -5.52 11.70
N ILE A 334 -19.14 -4.73 10.98
CA ILE A 334 -20.08 -3.75 11.55
C ILE A 334 -21.48 -4.35 11.41
N LYS A 335 -22.18 -4.59 12.53
CA LYS A 335 -23.44 -5.35 12.52
C LYS A 335 -24.68 -4.52 12.16
N GLU A 336 -24.50 -3.40 11.48
CA GLU A 336 -25.55 -2.42 11.17
C GLU A 336 -25.20 -1.58 9.92
N PRO A 337 -26.15 -0.79 9.38
CA PRO A 337 -25.85 0.16 8.31
C PRO A 337 -24.84 1.23 8.72
N LEU A 338 -23.95 1.59 7.81
CA LEU A 338 -22.90 2.60 7.98
C LEU A 338 -22.91 3.57 6.81
N ASP A 339 -22.73 4.86 7.05
CA ASP A 339 -22.48 5.88 6.01
C ASP A 339 -21.36 6.83 6.44
N LEU A 340 -20.16 6.28 6.62
CA LEU A 340 -19.02 7.04 7.14
C LEU A 340 -18.36 7.87 6.05
N VAL A 341 -18.31 9.19 6.29
CA VAL A 341 -17.50 10.12 5.52
C VAL A 341 -16.35 10.63 6.38
N PHE A 342 -15.13 10.50 5.87
CA PHE A 342 -13.90 10.88 6.56
C PHE A 342 -13.02 11.78 5.67
N TYR A 343 -12.58 12.90 6.22
CA TYR A 343 -11.68 13.86 5.57
C TYR A 343 -10.37 13.94 6.33
N ARG A 344 -9.29 14.14 5.60
CA ARG A 344 -7.96 14.30 6.19
C ARG A 344 -7.13 15.32 5.46
N TRP A 345 -6.44 16.17 6.20
CA TRP A 345 -5.32 16.96 5.72
C TRP A 345 -4.03 16.46 6.35
N LEU A 346 -3.00 16.30 5.52
CA LEU A 346 -1.64 16.05 5.98
C LEU A 346 -0.77 17.20 5.51
N TYR A 347 -0.09 17.85 6.44
CA TYR A 347 0.97 18.82 6.18
C TYR A 347 2.28 18.23 6.68
N ASP A 348 3.34 18.30 5.89
CA ASP A 348 4.62 17.67 6.17
C ASP A 348 5.72 18.54 5.58
N ALA A 349 6.40 19.29 6.45
CA ALA A 349 7.42 20.25 6.08
C ALA A 349 8.72 19.92 6.81
N GLY A 350 9.86 20.01 6.14
CA GLY A 350 11.13 19.72 6.77
C GLY A 350 12.31 20.29 6.02
N VAL A 351 13.46 20.19 6.67
CA VAL A 351 14.75 20.60 6.13
C VAL A 351 15.81 19.59 6.51
N GLY A 352 16.54 19.13 5.50
CA GLY A 352 17.80 18.42 5.66
C GLY A 352 18.98 19.38 5.68
N TYR A 353 20.00 19.09 6.48
CA TYR A 353 21.27 19.80 6.49
C TYR A 353 22.43 18.81 6.38
N THR A 354 23.25 18.98 5.34
CA THR A 354 24.48 18.21 5.12
C THR A 354 25.67 19.07 5.53
N PRO A 355 26.45 18.71 6.58
CA PRO A 355 27.69 19.38 6.94
C PRO A 355 28.75 19.30 5.82
N ILE A 356 29.94 19.85 6.08
CA ILE A 356 31.07 19.78 5.12
C ILE A 356 31.41 18.34 4.77
N ASP A 357 31.38 17.46 5.76
CA ASP A 357 31.52 16.02 5.57
C ASP A 357 30.16 15.41 5.14
N PRO A 358 30.05 14.85 3.92
CA PRO A 358 28.80 14.28 3.42
C PRO A 358 28.42 12.95 4.08
N PHE A 359 29.26 12.38 4.96
CA PHE A 359 28.96 11.16 5.70
C PHE A 359 27.67 11.28 6.54
N LEU A 360 27.32 12.48 6.98
CA LEU A 360 26.19 12.72 7.87
C LEU A 360 25.24 13.76 7.29
N LYS A 361 23.94 13.57 7.49
CA LYS A 361 22.91 14.58 7.22
C LYS A 361 21.91 14.60 8.36
N LEU A 362 21.61 15.77 8.89
CA LEU A 362 20.55 15.98 9.88
C LEU A 362 19.25 16.33 9.16
N VAL A 363 18.12 15.80 9.61
CA VAL A 363 16.81 16.12 9.05
C VAL A 363 15.83 16.41 10.17
N VAL A 364 15.13 17.54 10.06
CA VAL A 364 14.03 17.91 10.96
C VAL A 364 12.76 18.06 10.12
N ARG A 365 11.67 17.45 10.57
CA ARG A 365 10.35 17.49 9.91
C ARG A 365 9.27 17.83 10.92
N TYR A 366 8.39 18.75 10.57
CA TYR A 366 7.17 19.07 11.27
C TYR A 366 5.98 18.56 10.47
N GLN A 367 5.09 17.81 11.12
CA GLN A 367 3.96 17.16 10.50
C GLN A 367 2.68 17.48 11.25
N VAL A 368 1.60 17.74 10.52
CA VAL A 368 0.27 18.00 11.07
C VAL A 368 -0.74 17.14 10.34
N LEU A 369 -1.58 16.46 11.11
CA LEU A 369 -2.67 15.63 10.61
C LEU A 369 -3.97 16.21 11.16
N ASP A 370 -4.80 16.77 10.27
CA ASP A 370 -6.12 17.29 10.60
C ASP A 370 -7.18 16.35 10.01
N GLN A 371 -8.16 15.96 10.81
CA GLN A 371 -9.14 14.92 10.54
C GLN A 371 -10.53 15.41 10.90
N SER A 372 -11.50 15.13 10.03
CA SER A 372 -12.91 15.34 10.32
C SER A 372 -13.77 14.21 9.78
N PHE A 373 -14.78 13.83 10.53
CA PHE A 373 -15.66 12.71 10.20
C PHE A 373 -17.04 12.91 10.84
N ASP A 374 -18.04 12.20 10.34
CA ASP A 374 -19.33 12.10 11.02
C ASP A 374 -19.15 11.34 12.33
N ALA A 375 -19.32 12.02 13.46
CA ALA A 375 -19.09 11.44 14.78
C ALA A 375 -20.05 10.28 15.08
N ALA A 376 -21.30 10.34 14.62
CA ALA A 376 -22.29 9.30 14.90
C ALA A 376 -21.97 8.02 14.13
N GLU A 377 -21.67 8.13 12.83
CA GLU A 377 -21.28 6.98 12.00
C GLU A 377 -19.92 6.41 12.44
N PHE A 378 -19.00 7.27 12.88
CA PHE A 378 -17.73 6.83 13.42
C PHE A 378 -17.89 6.13 14.77
N ASP A 379 -18.77 6.61 15.66
CA ASP A 379 -19.05 5.95 16.94
C ASP A 379 -19.68 4.56 16.74
N LYS A 380 -20.60 4.39 15.76
CA LYS A 380 -21.09 3.05 15.38
C LYS A 380 -19.94 2.12 15.04
N MET A 381 -19.02 2.56 14.17
CA MET A 381 -17.85 1.76 13.80
C MET A 381 -16.98 1.41 15.03
N LEU A 382 -16.81 2.33 15.98
CA LEU A 382 -16.07 2.09 17.22
C LEU A 382 -16.75 1.11 18.17
N GLU A 383 -18.08 1.08 18.25
CA GLU A 383 -18.82 0.16 19.11
C GLU A 383 -18.55 -1.31 18.74
N HIS A 384 -18.38 -1.59 17.45
CA HIS A 384 -18.04 -2.92 16.95
C HIS A 384 -16.53 -3.22 17.02
N TRP A 385 -15.68 -2.23 17.31
CA TRP A 385 -14.22 -2.34 17.35
C TRP A 385 -13.66 -2.17 18.76
N THR A 386 -13.45 -3.29 19.45
CA THR A 386 -13.18 -3.38 20.91
C THR A 386 -11.86 -2.78 21.41
N SER A 387 -11.07 -2.05 20.60
CA SER A 387 -9.70 -1.66 20.96
C SER A 387 -9.24 -0.26 20.56
N ILE A 388 -10.10 0.65 20.12
CA ILE A 388 -9.62 1.93 19.58
C ILE A 388 -9.80 3.11 20.54
N PRO A 389 -8.70 3.73 21.03
CA PRO A 389 -8.75 5.04 21.67
C PRO A 389 -8.77 6.13 20.58
N PHE A 390 -9.88 6.23 19.85
CA PHE A 390 -10.13 7.26 18.84
C PHE A 390 -11.30 8.12 19.34
N ARG A 391 -11.08 8.95 20.36
CA ARG A 391 -12.10 9.92 20.80
C ARG A 391 -11.50 11.30 20.94
N GLY A 392 -12.06 12.25 20.19
CA GLY A 392 -11.93 13.69 20.45
C GLY A 392 -10.74 14.43 19.83
N PHE A 393 -9.91 13.79 19.02
CA PHE A 393 -8.76 14.46 18.39
C PHE A 393 -8.99 14.67 16.90
N ASN A 394 -9.17 15.93 16.52
CA ASN A 394 -9.27 16.33 15.12
C ASN A 394 -7.91 16.75 14.56
N VAL A 395 -6.95 17.14 15.40
CA VAL A 395 -5.64 17.62 14.93
C VAL A 395 -4.55 16.99 15.76
N SER A 396 -3.58 16.36 15.10
CA SER A 396 -2.36 15.82 15.72
C SER A 396 -1.12 16.48 15.12
N GLN A 397 -0.09 16.69 15.95
CA GLN A 397 1.13 17.41 15.57
C GLN A 397 2.40 16.65 15.97
N ARG A 398 3.40 16.67 15.10
CA ARG A 398 4.62 15.89 15.31
C ARG A 398 5.87 16.59 14.83
N LEU A 399 6.93 16.48 15.62
CA LEU A 399 8.29 16.83 15.23
C LEU A 399 9.12 15.56 15.10
N ALA A 400 9.58 15.24 13.90
CA ALA A 400 10.53 14.16 13.67
C ALA A 400 11.94 14.72 13.46
N ILE A 401 12.91 14.13 14.16
CA ILE A 401 14.33 14.45 14.03
C ILE A 401 15.04 13.15 13.64
N SER A 402 15.91 13.23 12.63
CA SER A 402 16.66 12.07 12.18
C SER A 402 18.06 12.43 11.70
N VAL A 403 18.91 11.41 11.73
CA VAL A 403 20.28 11.45 11.23
C VAL A 403 20.39 10.40 10.13
N LEU A 404 20.75 10.85 8.93
CA LEU A 404 21.14 10.00 7.82
C LEU A 404 22.66 9.83 7.84
N LEU A 405 23.10 8.58 7.92
CA LEU A 405 24.48 8.15 7.85
C LEU A 405 24.75 7.52 6.48
N LYS A 406 25.90 7.86 5.89
CA LYS A 406 26.39 7.32 4.61
C LYS A 406 27.77 6.70 4.80
N PRO A 407 27.88 5.54 5.48
CA PRO A 407 29.16 4.84 5.63
C PRO A 407 29.79 4.42 4.29
N HIS A 408 29.01 4.37 3.22
CA HIS A 408 29.46 4.11 1.86
C HIS A 408 28.46 4.76 0.88
N ASP A 409 28.87 5.09 -0.35
CA ASP A 409 28.00 5.67 -1.40
C ASP A 409 26.78 4.82 -1.79
N ARG A 410 26.82 3.55 -1.36
CA ARG A 410 25.82 2.51 -1.60
C ARG A 410 24.99 2.19 -0.37
N ILE A 411 25.44 2.57 0.83
CA ILE A 411 24.81 2.20 2.09
C ILE A 411 24.36 3.46 2.80
N HIS A 412 23.05 3.64 2.91
CA HIS A 412 22.43 4.77 3.55
C HIS A 412 21.57 4.26 4.70
N ILE A 413 21.75 4.82 5.90
CA ILE A 413 21.01 4.45 7.10
C ILE A 413 20.46 5.72 7.75
N GLU A 414 19.13 5.83 7.83
CA GLU A 414 18.46 6.93 8.54
C GLU A 414 17.96 6.41 9.88
N LEU A 415 18.39 7.04 10.97
CA LEU A 415 17.90 6.77 12.32
C LEU A 415 17.14 7.99 12.81
N GLY A 416 15.94 7.81 13.33
CA GLY A 416 15.14 8.95 13.77
C GLY A 416 14.19 8.64 14.90
N ALA A 417 13.71 9.72 15.49
CA ALA A 417 12.70 9.72 16.52
C ALA A 417 11.67 10.81 16.25
N SER A 418 10.46 10.60 16.74
CA SER A 418 9.41 11.60 16.72
C SER A 418 8.96 11.99 18.12
N ILE A 419 8.72 13.28 18.24
CA ILE A 419 8.27 13.96 19.44
C ILE A 419 6.84 14.42 19.17
N ASP A 420 5.96 14.08 20.08
CA ASP A 420 4.60 14.56 20.10
C ASP A 420 4.55 15.99 20.70
N ILE A 421 3.92 16.93 20.00
CA ILE A 421 3.92 18.36 20.34
C ILE A 421 2.57 18.83 20.91
N ASP A 422 1.47 18.21 20.50
CA ASP A 422 0.13 18.61 20.96
C ASP A 422 -0.14 18.21 22.42
N ARG A 423 0.70 17.33 22.99
CA ARG A 423 0.70 16.90 24.41
C ARG A 423 -0.62 16.26 24.80
N ASP A 424 -1.19 15.45 23.93
CA ASP A 424 -2.44 14.77 24.19
C ASP A 424 -2.38 13.95 25.50
N LEU A 425 -3.22 14.37 26.46
CA LEU A 425 -3.38 13.67 27.73
C LEU A 425 -4.21 12.42 27.49
N THR A 426 -3.55 11.27 27.31
CA THR A 426 -4.28 9.99 27.30
C THR A 426 -4.90 9.71 28.68
N GLN A 427 -6.05 9.06 28.73
CA GLN A 427 -6.72 8.62 29.96
C GLN A 427 -5.83 7.76 30.91
N TYR A 428 -4.68 7.30 30.43
CA TYR A 428 -3.73 6.45 31.15
C TYR A 428 -2.43 7.17 31.56
N SER A 429 -2.27 8.49 31.33
CA SER A 429 -1.06 9.23 31.71
C SER A 429 -1.34 10.71 31.96
N THR A 430 -1.20 11.14 33.21
CA THR A 430 -1.29 12.56 33.62
C THR A 430 0.01 13.34 33.36
N LYS A 431 1.07 12.67 32.90
CA LYS A 431 2.34 13.31 32.50
C LYS A 431 2.44 13.35 30.98
N PRO A 432 2.77 14.52 30.38
CA PRO A 432 3.03 14.61 28.95
C PRO A 432 4.22 13.72 28.60
N LYS A 433 4.02 12.82 27.64
CA LYS A 433 5.08 11.94 27.13
C LYS A 433 5.58 12.54 25.83
N ASN A 434 6.72 13.23 25.89
CA ASN A 434 7.25 13.95 24.72
C ASN A 434 7.90 13.00 23.69
N PHE A 435 8.36 11.82 24.09
CA PHE A 435 8.89 10.82 23.14
C PHE A 435 7.76 9.89 22.71
N ASP A 436 7.42 9.89 21.41
CA ASP A 436 6.37 9.01 20.92
C ASP A 436 6.94 7.76 20.24
N LYS A 437 7.84 7.91 19.25
CA LYS A 437 8.26 6.81 18.38
C LYS A 437 9.71 6.90 17.93
N GLY A 438 10.28 5.73 17.58
CA GLY A 438 11.55 5.60 16.86
C GLY A 438 11.34 4.96 15.49
N PHE A 439 12.21 5.28 14.54
CA PHE A 439 12.22 4.65 13.23
C PHE A 439 13.63 4.50 12.67
N THR A 440 13.77 3.62 11.68
CA THR A 440 15.00 3.36 10.95
C THR A 440 14.66 3.14 9.48
N LYS A 441 15.44 3.73 8.57
CA LYS A 441 15.40 3.40 7.14
C LYS A 441 16.76 2.92 6.70
N ILE A 442 16.78 1.91 5.84
CA ILE A 442 17.99 1.36 5.25
C ILE A 442 17.81 1.40 3.74
N LEU A 443 18.88 1.77 3.05
CA LEU A 443 18.97 1.68 1.60
C LEU A 443 20.35 1.13 1.23
N LEU A 444 20.36 0.07 0.45
CA LEU A 444 21.51 -0.55 -0.17
C LEU A 444 21.34 -0.47 -1.69
N LYS A 445 22.22 0.26 -2.36
CA LYS A 445 22.32 0.28 -3.83
C LYS A 445 23.25 -0.87 -4.24
N LEU A 446 22.76 -1.81 -5.04
CA LEU A 446 23.52 -3.00 -5.43
C LEU A 446 24.24 -2.80 -6.77
#